data_AF-A0A2Z3H441-F1
#
_entry.id   AF-A0A2Z3H441-F1
#
_cell.length_a   1.000
_cell.length_b   1.000
_cell.length_c   1.000
_cell.angle_alpha   90.00
_cell.angle_beta   90.00
_cell.angle_gamma   90.00
#
_symmetry.space_group_name_H-M   'P 1'
#
loop_
_entity.id
_entity.type
_entity.pdbx_description
1 polymer ?
#
loop_
_entity_poly.entity_id
_entity_poly.type
_entity_poly.pdbx_seq_one_letter_code
_entity_poly.pdbx_strand_id
1 'polypeptide(L)'
;MNSPVGFLAMLFALGLVCSVGFTGLARIAARRIGLVDKPDGRRKMHGRVVPVAGGIAVFTSTVLVLAPASLLPGAVAEAVAGHLNALLWLLIASALICLVGVVDDARGLRGRYKLCGQIVAVMVVVATGPQITSVALFGWTVELGYLAIPLTAFWLLGAINSLNLLDGMDGLLGTVATIICLAIAGMAAMHGQYVEACVAVTLAGSLVGFLRYNLPPATIFLGDAGSMLIGLVIGVLAIRCSLKGPTTVALAAPAALLVLPIFDTLAAVVRRKLTGRSIFSTDRGHLHHCLLRGGLSRPRVLLLVASLCIVAVFGVLASIAYHNEALAVASALVVVVILVATRLFGHAEFMLLVQSARALSRSVLGGAPPCGKRLEVRLQGTAEWGELWTRLTDCAGRLNLRTVALDVNAPAHHEAYHARWSRPMETRGEEPVCWSAVLLLTAWGQTVGQVTVSGLPDGEPVWQKLAALGRVTDAAETVLAEAARPPVTVPAATVAETVSA
;
A
#
# COMPACT_ATOMS: atom_id res chain seq x y z
N MET A 1 31.71 0.61 29.27
CA MET A 1 30.62 0.73 28.28
C MET A 1 29.30 0.89 29.02
N ASN A 2 29.12 1.98 29.78
CA ASN A 2 28.08 2.05 30.83
C ASN A 2 26.89 2.96 30.47
N SER A 3 26.81 3.48 29.24
CA SER A 3 25.63 4.22 28.78
C SER A 3 24.73 3.32 27.92
N PRO A 4 23.41 3.32 28.12
CA PRO A 4 22.47 2.54 27.31
C PRO A 4 22.57 2.90 25.82
N VAL A 5 22.93 4.14 25.50
CA VAL A 5 23.17 4.62 24.13
C VAL A 5 24.35 3.88 23.48
N GLY A 6 25.46 3.69 24.20
CA GLY A 6 26.61 2.96 23.67
C GLY A 6 26.29 1.50 23.35
N PHE A 7 25.47 0.85 24.18
CA PHE A 7 25.00 -0.50 23.93
C PHE A 7 24.08 -0.59 22.70
N LEU A 8 23.11 0.31 22.57
CA LEU A 8 22.23 0.35 21.39
C LEU A 8 23.02 0.62 20.10
N ALA A 9 24.02 1.50 20.14
CA ALA A 9 24.92 1.76 19.02
C ALA A 9 25.76 0.53 18.64
N MET A 10 26.23 -0.23 19.63
CA MET A 10 26.92 -1.51 19.40
C MET A 10 26.00 -2.54 18.74
N LEU A 11 24.76 -2.71 19.20
CA LEU A 11 23.79 -3.62 18.58
C LEU A 11 23.46 -3.23 17.14
N PHE A 12 23.32 -1.92 16.87
CA PHE A 12 23.17 -1.41 15.50
C PHE A 12 24.36 -1.81 14.61
N ALA A 13 25.58 -1.56 15.09
CA ALA A 13 26.80 -1.87 14.34
C ALA A 13 26.94 -3.39 14.09
N LEU A 14 26.66 -4.22 15.09
CA LEU A 14 26.65 -5.68 14.95
C LEU A 14 25.59 -6.14 13.94
N GLY A 15 24.37 -5.62 14.02
CA GLY A 15 23.30 -5.92 13.06
C GLY A 15 23.70 -5.58 11.63
N LEU A 16 24.33 -4.40 11.44
CA LEU A 16 24.85 -3.97 10.15
C LEU A 16 25.92 -4.93 9.62
N VAL A 17 26.96 -5.21 10.42
CA VAL A 17 28.07 -6.08 10.00
C VAL A 17 27.59 -7.49 9.69
N CYS A 18 26.77 -8.08 10.57
CA CYS A 18 26.18 -9.39 10.35
C CYS A 18 25.35 -9.41 9.06
N SER A 19 24.50 -8.41 8.85
CA SER A 19 23.64 -8.35 7.65
C SER A 19 24.41 -8.16 6.36
N VAL A 20 25.53 -7.42 6.36
CA VAL A 20 26.40 -7.35 5.18
C VAL A 20 26.91 -8.74 4.81
N GLY A 21 27.42 -9.50 5.79
CA GLY A 21 27.90 -10.86 5.57
C GLY A 21 26.79 -11.83 5.14
N PHE A 22 25.70 -11.89 5.89
CA PHE A 22 24.59 -12.81 5.62
C PHE A 22 23.85 -12.47 4.33
N THR A 23 23.72 -11.20 3.96
CA THR A 23 23.11 -10.82 2.68
C THR A 23 23.98 -11.29 1.50
N GLY A 24 25.31 -11.18 1.62
CA GLY A 24 26.25 -11.74 0.65
C GLY A 24 26.10 -13.26 0.49
N LEU A 25 26.03 -14.00 1.61
CA LEU A 25 25.83 -15.45 1.61
C LEU A 25 24.46 -15.86 1.06
N ALA A 26 23.39 -15.21 1.51
CA ALA A 26 22.03 -15.45 1.05
C ALA A 26 21.90 -15.23 -0.45
N ARG A 27 22.55 -14.19 -1.00
CA ARG A 27 22.60 -13.94 -2.45
C ARG A 27 23.22 -15.10 -3.22
N ILE A 28 24.30 -15.70 -2.71
CA ILE A 28 24.96 -16.85 -3.35
C ILE A 28 24.09 -18.10 -3.23
N ALA A 29 23.57 -18.38 -2.03
CA ALA A 29 22.74 -19.55 -1.76
C ALA A 29 21.45 -19.52 -2.59
N ALA A 30 20.75 -18.38 -2.63
CA ALA A 30 19.51 -18.17 -3.37
C ALA A 30 19.69 -18.43 -4.88
N ARG A 31 20.84 -18.04 -5.46
CA ARG A 31 21.17 -18.37 -6.86
C ARG A 31 21.33 -19.86 -7.10
N ARG A 32 21.92 -20.59 -6.15
CA ARG A 32 22.15 -22.04 -6.26
C ARG A 32 20.86 -22.84 -6.12
N ILE A 33 19.97 -22.44 -5.21
CA ILE A 33 18.69 -23.15 -4.98
C ILE A 33 17.56 -22.67 -5.91
N GLY A 34 17.81 -21.65 -6.74
CA GLY A 34 16.82 -21.11 -7.67
C GLY A 34 15.76 -20.22 -7.01
N LEU A 35 15.99 -19.72 -5.79
CA LEU A 35 15.13 -18.74 -5.12
C LEU A 35 15.40 -17.35 -5.70
N VAL A 36 14.92 -17.14 -6.92
CA VAL A 36 15.22 -15.97 -7.73
C VAL A 36 13.96 -15.41 -8.37
N ASP A 37 13.93 -14.09 -8.48
CA ASP A 37 12.95 -13.38 -9.26
C ASP A 37 13.35 -13.38 -10.73
N LYS A 38 12.53 -14.02 -11.57
CA LYS A 38 12.72 -14.06 -13.02
C LYS A 38 11.87 -12.96 -13.68
N PRO A 39 12.45 -12.18 -14.59
CA PRO A 39 11.70 -11.18 -15.32
C PRO A 39 10.69 -11.86 -16.25
N ASP A 40 9.42 -11.57 -16.02
CA ASP A 40 8.27 -12.19 -16.67
C ASP A 40 7.66 -11.30 -17.78
N GLY A 41 8.30 -10.16 -18.09
CA GLY A 41 7.98 -9.28 -19.24
C GLY A 41 6.60 -8.58 -19.19
N ARG A 42 5.72 -8.99 -18.26
CA ARG A 42 4.36 -8.47 -18.10
C ARG A 42 4.15 -7.74 -16.77
N ARG A 43 4.74 -8.23 -15.67
CA ARG A 43 4.62 -7.63 -14.32
C ARG A 43 5.91 -6.99 -13.84
N LYS A 44 7.08 -7.57 -14.14
CA LYS A 44 8.36 -7.12 -13.60
C LYS A 44 9.20 -6.46 -14.68
N MET A 45 9.54 -5.18 -14.48
CA MET A 45 10.26 -4.35 -15.46
C MET A 45 11.80 -4.44 -15.33
N HIS A 46 12.32 -5.40 -14.57
CA HIS A 46 13.76 -5.62 -14.40
C HIS A 46 14.26 -6.51 -15.55
N GLY A 47 15.45 -6.24 -16.10
CA GLY A 47 16.01 -7.06 -17.20
C GLY A 47 16.87 -8.25 -16.75
N ARG A 48 17.06 -8.45 -15.43
CA ARG A 48 18.01 -9.43 -14.88
C ARG A 48 17.32 -10.31 -13.84
N VAL A 49 17.76 -11.56 -13.73
CA VAL A 49 17.36 -12.47 -12.64
C VAL A 49 17.99 -12.01 -11.34
N VAL A 50 17.17 -11.65 -10.35
CA VAL A 50 17.63 -11.11 -9.05
C VAL A 50 17.24 -12.07 -7.94
N PRO A 51 18.16 -12.49 -7.03
CA PRO A 51 17.82 -13.39 -5.93
C PRO A 51 16.82 -12.77 -4.93
N VAL A 52 15.95 -13.58 -4.33
CA VAL A 52 14.91 -13.13 -3.37
C VAL A 52 15.12 -13.83 -2.02
N ALA A 53 16.13 -13.39 -1.28
CA ALA A 53 16.47 -13.97 0.03
C ALA A 53 16.92 -12.92 1.06
N GLY A 54 16.67 -11.64 0.78
CA GLY A 54 17.05 -10.55 1.67
C GLY A 54 16.39 -10.65 3.04
N GLY A 55 15.11 -11.06 3.08
CA GLY A 55 14.37 -11.25 4.31
C GLY A 55 15.00 -12.29 5.25
N ILE A 56 15.50 -13.39 4.69
CA ILE A 56 16.21 -14.42 5.46
C ILE A 56 17.48 -13.82 6.09
N ALA A 57 18.26 -13.07 5.31
CA ALA A 57 19.48 -12.43 5.81
C ALA A 57 19.20 -11.42 6.93
N VAL A 58 18.16 -10.58 6.77
CA VAL A 58 17.76 -9.60 7.79
C VAL A 58 17.27 -10.31 9.06
N PHE A 59 16.45 -11.36 8.91
CA PHE A 59 15.97 -12.18 10.03
C PHE A 59 17.13 -12.82 10.80
N THR A 60 18.00 -13.56 10.12
CA THR A 60 19.11 -14.27 10.77
C THR A 60 20.08 -13.31 11.44
N SER A 61 20.36 -12.16 10.83
CA SER A 61 21.22 -11.12 11.43
C SER A 61 20.61 -10.58 12.71
N THR A 62 19.31 -10.28 12.68
CA THR A 62 18.61 -9.74 13.86
C THR A 62 18.59 -10.74 15.01
N VAL A 63 18.29 -12.02 14.72
CA VAL A 63 18.26 -13.08 15.74
C VAL A 63 19.65 -13.35 16.32
N LEU A 64 20.68 -13.45 15.47
CA LEU A 64 22.05 -13.76 15.92
C LEU A 64 22.67 -12.64 16.76
N VAL A 65 22.25 -11.39 16.55
CA VAL A 65 22.70 -10.27 17.37
C VAL A 65 21.91 -10.16 18.67
N LEU A 66 20.59 -10.42 18.65
CA LEU A 66 19.74 -10.34 19.85
C LEU A 66 19.89 -11.53 20.80
N ALA A 67 20.08 -12.75 20.30
CA ALA A 67 20.17 -13.95 21.13
C ALA A 67 21.27 -13.86 22.22
N PRO A 68 22.53 -13.48 21.90
CA PRO A 68 23.57 -13.32 22.89
C PRO A 68 23.48 -12.00 23.67
N ALA A 69 22.59 -11.06 23.31
CA ALA A 69 22.48 -9.78 24.00
C ALA A 69 22.08 -9.95 25.48
N SER A 70 21.39 -11.03 25.82
CA SER A 70 21.06 -11.43 27.19
C SER A 70 22.27 -11.88 28.03
N LEU A 71 23.40 -12.23 27.38
CA LEU A 71 24.62 -12.71 28.03
C LEU A 71 25.60 -11.57 28.36
N LEU A 72 25.34 -10.36 27.86
CA LEU A 72 26.21 -9.20 28.07
C LEU A 72 25.91 -8.57 29.43
N PRO A 73 26.90 -8.22 30.26
CA PRO A 73 26.62 -7.63 31.58
C PRO A 73 25.97 -6.24 31.48
N GLY A 74 25.00 -5.95 32.37
CA GLY A 74 24.42 -4.61 32.56
C GLY A 74 22.88 -4.57 32.59
N ALA A 75 22.33 -3.39 32.87
CA ALA A 75 20.89 -3.15 33.01
C ALA A 75 20.05 -3.60 31.80
N VAL A 76 20.65 -3.61 30.61
CA VAL A 76 19.96 -4.05 29.38
C VAL A 76 19.82 -5.57 29.34
N ALA A 77 20.78 -6.35 29.82
CA ALA A 77 20.63 -7.80 29.87
C ALA A 77 19.66 -8.25 30.95
N GLU A 78 19.61 -7.57 32.08
CA GLU A 78 18.55 -7.79 33.08
C GLU A 78 17.16 -7.50 32.49
N ALA A 79 17.03 -6.40 31.74
CA ALA A 79 15.79 -6.07 31.03
C ALA A 79 15.40 -7.13 29.98
N VAL A 80 16.37 -7.64 29.22
CA VAL A 80 16.16 -8.71 28.22
C VAL A 80 15.78 -10.03 28.91
N ALA A 81 16.47 -10.42 29.99
CA ALA A 81 16.18 -11.64 30.74
C ALA A 81 14.74 -11.62 31.31
N GLY A 82 14.30 -10.48 31.86
CA GLY A 82 12.94 -10.30 32.38
C GLY A 82 11.84 -10.38 31.31
N HIS A 83 12.17 -10.26 30.02
CA HIS A 83 11.22 -10.29 28.91
C HIS A 83 11.47 -11.43 27.92
N LEU A 84 12.23 -12.45 28.31
CA LEU A 84 12.62 -13.56 27.44
C LEU A 84 11.41 -14.25 26.80
N ASN A 85 10.34 -14.48 27.58
CA ASN A 85 9.12 -15.10 27.06
C ASN A 85 8.51 -14.28 25.90
N ALA A 86 8.37 -12.96 26.06
CA ALA A 86 7.83 -12.09 25.01
C ALA A 86 8.72 -12.07 23.75
N LEU A 87 10.05 -12.11 23.93
CA LEU A 87 11.00 -12.18 22.82
C LEU A 87 10.94 -13.54 22.10
N LEU A 88 10.76 -14.64 22.83
CA LEU A 88 10.60 -15.98 22.25
C LEU A 88 9.32 -16.06 21.40
N TRP A 89 8.19 -15.53 21.87
CA TRP A 89 6.95 -15.52 21.08
C TRP A 89 7.05 -14.63 19.84
N LEU A 90 7.70 -13.47 19.95
CA LEU A 90 8.00 -12.63 18.80
C LEU A 90 8.93 -13.36 17.81
N LEU A 91 9.92 -14.10 18.29
CA LEU A 91 10.81 -14.91 17.45
C LEU A 91 10.05 -16.03 16.72
N ILE A 92 9.18 -16.76 17.41
CA ILE A 92 8.35 -17.83 16.82
C ILE A 92 7.44 -17.24 15.74
N ALA A 93 6.74 -16.14 16.02
CA ALA A 93 5.88 -15.48 15.05
C ALA A 93 6.67 -14.92 13.86
N SER A 94 7.86 -14.36 14.10
CA SER A 94 8.77 -13.85 13.08
C SER A 94 9.32 -14.97 12.19
N ALA A 95 9.67 -16.12 12.77
CA ALA A 95 10.09 -17.30 12.02
C ALA A 95 8.95 -17.84 11.16
N LEU A 96 7.74 -17.91 11.72
CA LEU A 96 6.55 -18.38 10.99
C LEU A 96 6.21 -17.45 9.82
N ILE A 97 6.17 -16.14 10.04
CA ILE A 97 5.83 -15.18 8.98
C ILE A 97 6.92 -15.12 7.90
N CYS A 98 8.19 -15.25 8.29
CA CYS A 98 9.31 -15.35 7.36
C CYS A 98 9.19 -16.64 6.52
N LEU A 99 8.84 -17.78 7.13
CA LEU A 99 8.58 -19.02 6.39
C LEU A 99 7.44 -18.87 5.38
N VAL A 100 6.32 -18.26 5.79
CA VAL A 100 5.20 -17.98 4.86
C VAL A 100 5.68 -17.14 3.68
N GLY A 101 6.46 -16.08 3.93
CA GLY A 101 7.00 -15.25 2.86
C GLY A 101 8.02 -15.96 1.98
N VAL A 102 8.89 -16.83 2.52
CA VAL A 102 9.80 -17.67 1.71
C VAL A 102 9.02 -18.63 0.81
N VAL A 103 7.94 -19.22 1.33
CA VAL A 103 7.05 -20.08 0.52
C VAL A 103 6.35 -19.27 -0.57
N ASP A 104 5.93 -18.02 -0.28
CA ASP A 104 5.37 -17.12 -1.28
C ASP A 104 6.40 -16.75 -2.36
N ASP A 105 7.60 -16.33 -1.97
CA ASP A 105 8.69 -15.99 -2.88
C ASP A 105 9.06 -17.18 -3.79
N ALA A 106 8.97 -18.42 -3.29
CA ALA A 106 9.27 -19.63 -4.05
C ALA A 106 8.13 -20.14 -4.94
N ARG A 107 6.86 -19.98 -4.52
CA ARG A 107 5.71 -20.66 -5.16
C ARG A 107 4.61 -19.71 -5.66
N GLY A 108 4.64 -18.43 -5.29
CA GLY A 108 3.61 -17.43 -5.56
C GLY A 108 2.25 -17.81 -4.98
N LEU A 109 2.04 -17.64 -3.68
CA LEU A 109 0.78 -18.08 -3.06
C LEU A 109 -0.39 -17.19 -3.50
N ARG A 110 -1.59 -17.79 -3.52
CA ARG A 110 -2.81 -16.98 -3.65
C ARG A 110 -2.98 -16.13 -2.39
N GLY A 111 -3.43 -14.88 -2.54
CA GLY A 111 -3.56 -13.92 -1.44
C GLY A 111 -4.30 -14.44 -0.20
N ARG A 112 -5.30 -15.33 -0.36
CA ARG A 112 -6.01 -15.96 0.77
C ARG A 112 -5.13 -16.86 1.64
N TYR A 113 -4.19 -17.60 1.04
CA TYR A 113 -3.28 -18.49 1.78
C TYR A 113 -2.18 -17.68 2.47
N LYS A 114 -1.69 -16.63 1.79
CA LYS A 114 -0.78 -15.65 2.38
C LYS A 114 -1.41 -14.98 3.61
N LEU A 115 -2.65 -14.50 3.50
CA LEU A 115 -3.40 -13.91 4.60
C LEU A 115 -3.64 -14.89 5.75
N CYS A 116 -3.96 -16.15 5.45
CA CYS A 116 -4.11 -17.18 6.48
C CYS A 116 -2.82 -17.38 7.29
N GLY A 117 -1.66 -17.48 6.61
CA GLY A 117 -0.36 -17.56 7.28
C GLY A 117 -0.04 -16.34 8.13
N GLN A 118 -0.37 -15.13 7.64
CA GLN A 118 -0.25 -13.89 8.41
C GLN A 118 -1.12 -13.91 9.67
N ILE A 119 -2.38 -14.35 9.56
CA ILE A 119 -3.29 -14.46 10.71
C ILE A 119 -2.71 -15.40 11.76
N VAL A 120 -2.20 -16.57 11.38
CA VAL A 120 -1.59 -17.51 12.33
C VAL A 120 -0.40 -16.87 13.06
N ALA A 121 0.52 -16.21 12.33
CA ALA A 121 1.65 -15.51 12.94
C ALA A 121 1.22 -14.38 13.88
N VAL A 122 0.20 -13.61 13.49
CA VAL A 122 -0.38 -12.55 14.32
C VAL A 122 -1.00 -13.11 15.60
N MET A 123 -1.77 -14.19 15.51
CA MET A 123 -2.42 -14.80 16.68
C MET A 123 -1.42 -15.36 17.69
N VAL A 124 -0.27 -15.89 17.23
CA VAL A 124 0.83 -16.31 18.12
C VAL A 124 1.31 -15.14 18.99
N VAL A 125 1.45 -13.94 18.41
CA VAL A 125 1.85 -12.75 19.17
C VAL A 125 0.72 -12.26 20.07
N VAL A 126 -0.50 -12.15 19.55
CA VAL A 126 -1.66 -11.61 20.31
C VAL A 126 -2.00 -12.46 21.53
N ALA A 127 -1.80 -13.78 21.46
CA ALA A 127 -2.02 -14.69 22.58
C ALA A 127 -1.03 -14.50 23.75
N THR A 128 0.07 -13.79 23.55
CA THR A 128 1.25 -13.86 24.44
C THR A 128 1.71 -12.50 24.98
N GLY A 129 1.13 -11.37 24.53
CA GLY A 129 1.63 -10.08 25.00
C GLY A 129 0.86 -8.84 24.59
N PRO A 130 1.11 -8.26 23.40
CA PRO A 130 0.60 -6.94 23.07
C PRO A 130 -0.88 -7.01 22.74
N GLN A 131 -1.71 -6.31 23.52
CA GLN A 131 -3.11 -6.06 23.20
C GLN A 131 -3.40 -4.58 23.35
N ILE A 132 -4.06 -4.02 22.35
CA ILE A 132 -4.62 -2.67 22.44
C ILE A 132 -5.86 -2.80 23.31
N THR A 133 -5.72 -2.65 24.62
CA THR A 133 -6.80 -2.86 25.61
C THR A 133 -7.73 -1.66 25.69
N SER A 134 -7.21 -0.47 25.45
CA SER A 134 -7.98 0.76 25.42
C SER A 134 -7.54 1.65 24.26
N VAL A 135 -8.50 2.41 23.76
CA VAL A 135 -8.25 3.48 22.80
C VAL A 135 -8.78 4.74 23.43
N ALA A 136 -7.91 5.71 23.55
CA ALA A 136 -8.30 7.00 24.05
C ALA A 136 -8.40 7.99 22.87
N LEU A 137 -9.48 8.77 22.86
CA LEU A 137 -9.90 9.64 21.77
C LEU A 137 -10.45 10.92 22.38
N PHE A 138 -9.81 12.06 22.08
CA PHE A 138 -10.29 13.38 22.50
C PHE A 138 -10.54 13.49 24.02
N GLY A 139 -9.68 12.88 24.84
CA GLY A 139 -9.80 12.86 26.30
C GLY A 139 -10.71 11.77 26.88
N TRP A 140 -11.37 10.97 26.03
CA TRP A 140 -12.19 9.83 26.45
C TRP A 140 -11.44 8.53 26.26
N THR A 141 -11.24 7.76 27.34
CA THR A 141 -10.65 6.41 27.29
C THR A 141 -11.75 5.37 27.11
N VAL A 142 -11.75 4.66 25.98
CA VAL A 142 -12.66 3.54 25.70
C VAL A 142 -11.93 2.23 25.92
N GLU A 143 -12.33 1.48 26.95
CA GLU A 143 -11.88 0.11 27.19
C GLU A 143 -12.52 -0.83 26.16
N LEU A 144 -11.70 -1.63 25.48
CA LEU A 144 -12.13 -2.47 24.36
C LEU A 144 -12.61 -3.84 24.80
N GLY A 145 -12.17 -4.34 25.96
CA GLY A 145 -12.49 -5.69 26.44
C GLY A 145 -12.18 -6.75 25.37
N TYR A 146 -13.18 -7.53 24.97
CA TYR A 146 -13.04 -8.55 23.91
C TYR A 146 -12.67 -7.98 22.53
N LEU A 147 -12.92 -6.70 22.25
CA LEU A 147 -12.53 -6.05 20.99
C LEU A 147 -11.02 -5.76 20.90
N ALA A 148 -10.27 -5.91 22.00
CA ALA A 148 -8.82 -5.71 22.01
C ALA A 148 -8.11 -6.68 21.05
N ILE A 149 -8.52 -7.97 21.05
CA ILE A 149 -7.94 -9.02 20.20
C ILE A 149 -8.13 -8.71 18.71
N PRO A 150 -9.35 -8.52 18.17
CA PRO A 150 -9.55 -8.25 16.75
C PRO A 150 -8.93 -6.91 16.33
N LEU A 151 -8.92 -5.88 17.19
CA LEU A 151 -8.29 -4.60 16.85
C LEU A 151 -6.76 -4.74 16.75
N THR A 152 -6.14 -5.45 17.70
CA THR A 152 -4.70 -5.75 17.68
C THR A 152 -4.33 -6.57 16.46
N ALA A 153 -5.12 -7.60 16.15
CA ALA A 153 -4.91 -8.42 14.97
C ALA A 153 -5.05 -7.59 13.68
N PHE A 154 -6.05 -6.72 13.60
CA PHE A 154 -6.26 -5.81 12.47
C PHE A 154 -5.08 -4.85 12.29
N TRP A 155 -4.58 -4.25 13.38
CA TRP A 155 -3.40 -3.39 13.35
C TRP A 155 -2.17 -4.13 12.81
N LEU A 156 -1.87 -5.32 13.35
CA LEU A 156 -0.72 -6.11 12.95
C LEU A 156 -0.82 -6.58 11.49
N LEU A 157 -2.00 -7.06 11.07
CA LEU A 157 -2.24 -7.42 9.66
C LEU A 157 -2.14 -6.20 8.74
N GLY A 158 -2.61 -5.03 9.19
CA GLY A 158 -2.47 -3.76 8.49
C GLY A 158 -1.01 -3.35 8.32
N ALA A 159 -0.20 -3.43 9.37
CA ALA A 159 1.23 -3.14 9.33
C ALA A 159 1.98 -4.11 8.40
N ILE A 160 1.71 -5.41 8.49
CA ILE A 160 2.27 -6.44 7.61
C ILE A 160 1.94 -6.13 6.13
N ASN A 161 0.66 -5.95 5.80
CA ASN A 161 0.26 -5.77 4.41
C ASN A 161 0.66 -4.40 3.85
N SER A 162 0.67 -3.35 4.68
CA SER A 162 1.08 -2.02 4.24
C SER A 162 2.55 -1.92 3.92
N LEU A 163 3.41 -2.50 4.76
CA LEU A 163 4.84 -2.55 4.48
C LEU A 163 5.16 -3.52 3.35
N ASN A 164 4.47 -4.66 3.23
CA ASN A 164 4.62 -5.57 2.08
C ASN A 164 4.26 -4.90 0.76
N LEU A 165 3.21 -4.07 0.71
CA LEU A 165 2.81 -3.38 -0.53
C LEU A 165 3.78 -2.24 -0.90
N LEU A 166 4.53 -1.72 0.07
CA LEU A 166 5.57 -0.72 -0.15
C LEU A 166 6.84 -1.31 -0.79
N ASP A 167 7.07 -2.63 -0.70
CA ASP A 167 8.23 -3.33 -1.28
C ASP A 167 8.15 -3.51 -2.81
N GLY A 168 7.92 -2.41 -3.54
CA GLY A 168 7.79 -2.40 -5.00
C GLY A 168 8.95 -1.74 -5.75
N MET A 169 9.94 -1.19 -5.02
CA MET A 169 11.12 -0.55 -5.58
C MET A 169 12.38 -0.86 -4.77
N ASP A 170 13.48 -1.11 -5.47
CA ASP A 170 14.85 -1.19 -4.93
C ASP A 170 15.11 -0.14 -3.84
N GLY A 171 15.44 -0.59 -2.63
CA GLY A 171 15.83 0.25 -1.49
C GLY A 171 14.67 0.95 -0.78
N LEU A 172 13.44 0.92 -1.30
CA LEU A 172 12.33 1.71 -0.75
C LEU A 172 11.89 1.23 0.63
N LEU A 173 11.47 -0.03 0.74
CA LEU A 173 11.04 -0.57 2.03
C LEU A 173 12.19 -0.58 3.05
N GLY A 174 13.40 -0.97 2.63
CA GLY A 174 14.57 -0.96 3.52
C GLY A 174 14.84 0.43 4.11
N THR A 175 14.75 1.49 3.31
CA THR A 175 14.96 2.88 3.76
C THR A 175 13.87 3.31 4.74
N VAL A 176 12.60 3.12 4.37
CA VAL A 176 11.45 3.50 5.20
C VAL A 176 11.45 2.73 6.53
N ALA A 177 11.67 1.42 6.48
CA ALA A 177 11.72 0.58 7.67
C ALA A 177 12.89 0.94 8.59
N THR A 178 14.06 1.29 8.04
CA THR A 178 15.21 1.76 8.85
C THR A 178 14.85 3.02 9.62
N ILE A 179 14.25 4.03 8.96
CA ILE A 179 13.85 5.30 9.60
C ILE A 179 12.83 5.03 10.70
N ILE A 180 11.82 4.20 10.43
CA ILE A 180 10.79 3.84 11.42
C ILE A 180 11.42 3.11 12.60
N CYS A 181 12.30 2.13 12.37
CA CYS A 181 12.97 1.38 13.43
C CYS A 181 13.85 2.28 14.31
N LEU A 182 14.59 3.22 13.72
CA LEU A 182 15.38 4.18 14.50
C LEU A 182 14.49 5.11 15.34
N ALA A 183 13.37 5.57 14.79
CA ALA A 183 12.40 6.37 15.54
C ALA A 183 11.80 5.58 16.71
N ILE A 184 11.37 4.34 16.48
CA ILE A 184 10.89 3.43 17.53
C ILE A 184 11.98 3.19 18.58
N ALA A 185 13.22 2.95 18.18
CA ALA A 185 14.33 2.75 19.12
C ALA A 185 14.55 3.98 20.01
N GLY A 186 14.52 5.18 19.44
CA GLY A 186 14.62 6.44 20.18
C GLY A 186 13.46 6.62 21.17
N MET A 187 12.22 6.44 20.72
CA MET A 187 11.04 6.53 21.57
C MET A 187 11.07 5.51 22.71
N ALA A 188 11.42 4.26 22.41
CA ALA A 188 11.50 3.20 23.39
C ALA A 188 12.56 3.51 24.45
N ALA A 189 13.75 3.98 24.03
CA ALA A 189 14.82 4.38 24.94
C ALA A 189 14.40 5.56 25.85
N MET A 190 13.69 6.55 25.32
CA MET A 190 13.18 7.69 26.11
C MET A 190 12.18 7.26 27.19
N HIS A 191 11.40 6.20 26.94
CA HIS A 191 10.44 5.64 27.91
C HIS A 191 11.01 4.51 28.78
N GLY A 192 12.33 4.26 28.73
CA GLY A 192 12.98 3.18 29.49
C GLY A 192 12.65 1.76 28.99
N GLN A 193 12.07 1.63 27.79
CA GLN A 193 11.67 0.37 27.16
C GLN A 193 12.86 -0.23 26.38
N TYR A 194 13.90 -0.64 27.10
CA TYR A 194 15.16 -1.05 26.49
C TYR A 194 15.05 -2.30 25.62
N VAL A 195 14.13 -3.22 25.91
CA VAL A 195 13.94 -4.45 25.12
C VAL A 195 13.46 -4.09 23.72
N GLU A 196 12.42 -3.27 23.62
CA GLU A 196 11.86 -2.75 22.38
C GLU A 196 12.92 -1.93 21.61
N ALA A 197 13.70 -1.10 22.31
CA ALA A 197 14.79 -0.34 21.72
C ALA A 197 15.87 -1.24 21.11
N CYS A 198 16.25 -2.33 21.79
CA CYS A 198 17.25 -3.28 21.30
C CYS A 198 16.78 -3.99 20.03
N VAL A 199 15.52 -4.46 20.00
CA VAL A 199 14.96 -5.12 18.81
C VAL A 199 14.92 -4.14 17.64
N ALA A 200 14.40 -2.93 17.86
CA ALA A 200 14.27 -1.90 16.85
C ALA A 200 15.63 -1.48 16.27
N VAL A 201 16.62 -1.21 17.12
CA VAL A 201 17.94 -0.74 16.67
C VAL A 201 18.73 -1.84 15.95
N THR A 202 18.58 -3.10 16.39
CA THR A 202 19.23 -4.25 15.74
C THR A 202 18.63 -4.50 14.36
N LEU A 203 17.30 -4.41 14.24
CA LEU A 203 16.61 -4.51 12.95
C LEU A 203 17.03 -3.34 12.04
N ALA A 204 17.11 -2.11 12.55
CA ALA A 204 17.60 -0.96 11.79
C ALA A 204 19.03 -1.19 11.26
N GLY A 205 19.95 -1.66 12.10
CA GLY A 205 21.31 -2.00 11.68
C GLY A 205 21.33 -3.07 10.59
N SER A 206 20.54 -4.14 10.79
CA SER A 206 20.40 -5.23 9.82
C SER A 206 19.83 -4.75 8.47
N LEU A 207 18.87 -3.83 8.49
CA LEU A 207 18.32 -3.24 7.28
C LEU A 207 19.34 -2.35 6.55
N VAL A 208 20.15 -1.57 7.28
CA VAL A 208 21.23 -0.77 6.68
C VAL A 208 22.28 -1.67 6.02
N GLY A 209 22.67 -2.77 6.68
CA GLY A 209 23.58 -3.75 6.09
C GLY A 209 23.02 -4.39 4.82
N PHE A 210 21.71 -4.68 4.80
CA PHE A 210 21.00 -5.20 3.63
C PHE A 210 20.88 -4.16 2.50
N LEU A 211 20.60 -2.90 2.83
CA LEU A 211 20.45 -1.79 1.88
C LEU A 211 21.68 -1.63 0.99
N ARG A 212 22.88 -1.94 1.48
CA ARG A 212 24.11 -1.95 0.67
C ARG A 212 23.96 -2.78 -0.62
N TYR A 213 23.17 -3.83 -0.60
CA TYR A 213 22.91 -4.72 -1.74
C TYR A 213 21.57 -4.46 -2.43
N ASN A 214 20.65 -3.74 -1.79
CA ASN A 214 19.28 -3.52 -2.26
C ASN A 214 19.03 -2.10 -2.80
N LEU A 215 19.93 -1.14 -2.57
CA LEU A 215 19.86 0.18 -3.20
C LEU A 215 19.90 0.08 -4.74
N PRO A 216 19.23 0.98 -5.48
CA PRO A 216 19.18 0.91 -6.95
C PRO A 216 20.59 1.04 -7.57
N PRO A 217 21.00 0.15 -8.50
CA PRO A 217 20.30 -1.07 -8.93
C PRO A 217 20.48 -2.24 -7.94
N ALA A 218 19.38 -2.85 -7.51
CA ALA A 218 19.42 -3.93 -6.52
C ALA A 218 20.10 -5.19 -7.05
N THR A 219 20.85 -5.84 -6.16
CA THR A 219 21.57 -7.09 -6.44
C THR A 219 20.96 -8.33 -5.76
N ILE A 220 20.03 -8.07 -4.85
CA ILE A 220 19.17 -9.01 -4.11
C ILE A 220 17.91 -8.26 -3.68
N PHE A 221 16.76 -8.91 -3.77
CA PHE A 221 15.49 -8.39 -3.28
C PHE A 221 15.19 -8.87 -1.87
N LEU A 222 14.42 -8.05 -1.16
CA LEU A 222 13.99 -8.31 0.21
C LEU A 222 13.01 -9.49 0.23
N GLY A 223 12.03 -9.48 -0.69
CA GLY A 223 11.02 -10.52 -0.84
C GLY A 223 9.89 -10.40 0.16
N ASP A 224 8.84 -11.18 -0.06
CA ASP A 224 7.72 -11.28 0.87
C ASP A 224 8.17 -11.83 2.24
N ALA A 225 9.20 -12.68 2.27
CA ALA A 225 9.84 -13.12 3.51
C ALA A 225 10.30 -11.95 4.40
N GLY A 226 10.93 -10.94 3.80
CA GLY A 226 11.47 -9.80 4.54
C GLY A 226 10.43 -8.73 4.81
N SER A 227 9.60 -8.41 3.82
CA SER A 227 8.63 -7.33 3.95
C SER A 227 7.52 -7.65 4.96
N MET A 228 7.04 -8.90 5.01
CA MET A 228 6.08 -9.34 6.02
C MET A 228 6.70 -9.39 7.42
N LEU A 229 7.94 -9.88 7.55
CA LEU A 229 8.69 -9.90 8.80
C LEU A 229 8.84 -8.48 9.38
N ILE A 230 9.30 -7.54 8.56
CA ILE A 230 9.47 -6.14 8.96
C ILE A 230 8.14 -5.57 9.43
N GLY A 231 7.05 -5.83 8.69
CA GLY A 231 5.74 -5.34 9.08
C GLY A 231 5.20 -5.92 10.38
N LEU A 232 5.44 -7.21 10.65
CA LEU A 232 5.10 -7.81 11.94
C LEU A 232 5.90 -7.17 13.08
N VAL A 233 7.23 -7.11 12.95
CA VAL A 233 8.10 -6.60 14.03
C VAL A 233 7.82 -5.12 14.30
N ILE A 234 7.74 -4.28 13.26
CA ILE A 234 7.40 -2.85 13.42
C ILE A 234 6.01 -2.71 14.05
N GLY A 235 5.01 -3.47 13.59
CA GLY A 235 3.65 -3.43 14.14
C GLY A 235 3.58 -3.79 15.62
N VAL A 236 4.33 -4.81 16.04
CA VAL A 236 4.42 -5.24 17.46
C VAL A 236 5.13 -4.19 18.30
N LEU A 237 6.28 -3.68 17.85
CA LEU A 237 7.04 -2.67 18.57
C LEU A 237 6.25 -1.37 18.72
N ALA A 238 5.52 -0.97 17.68
CA ALA A 238 4.59 0.15 17.69
C ALA A 238 3.57 0.05 18.85
N ILE A 239 2.91 -1.11 19.00
CA ILE A 239 1.95 -1.32 20.08
C ILE A 239 2.64 -1.26 21.45
N ARG A 240 3.74 -2.00 21.63
CA ARG A 240 4.42 -2.07 22.94
C ARG A 240 4.98 -0.71 23.38
N CYS A 241 5.49 0.07 22.43
CA CYS A 241 5.94 1.44 22.69
C CYS A 241 4.82 2.36 23.15
N SER A 242 3.63 2.23 22.55
CA SER A 242 2.53 3.14 22.82
C SER A 242 1.68 2.77 24.04
N LEU A 243 1.69 1.52 24.51
CA LEU A 243 0.89 1.09 25.67
C LEU A 243 1.50 1.46 27.03
N LYS A 244 2.80 1.74 27.09
CA LYS A 244 3.52 2.04 28.34
C LYS A 244 3.84 3.53 28.53
N GLY A 245 3.39 4.39 27.61
CA GLY A 245 3.49 5.84 27.74
C GLY A 245 2.30 6.44 28.49
N PRO A 246 2.40 7.67 29.03
CA PRO A 246 1.31 8.38 29.72
C PRO A 246 0.18 8.88 28.78
N THR A 247 -0.07 8.18 27.68
CA THR A 247 -0.74 8.70 26.47
C THR A 247 -2.24 8.41 26.38
N THR A 248 -3.00 9.43 25.98
CA THR A 248 -4.47 9.44 25.81
C THR A 248 -4.89 9.16 24.35
N VAL A 249 -3.99 8.75 23.47
CA VAL A 249 -4.28 8.14 22.16
C VAL A 249 -3.18 7.12 21.85
N ALA A 250 -3.38 5.90 22.34
CA ALA A 250 -2.41 4.78 22.30
C ALA A 250 -1.97 4.29 20.91
N LEU A 251 -2.32 4.97 19.81
CA LEU A 251 -1.91 4.63 18.44
C LEU A 251 -1.47 5.82 17.60
N ALA A 252 -1.51 7.06 18.11
CA ALA A 252 -1.22 8.26 17.32
C ALA A 252 0.22 8.27 16.78
N ALA A 253 1.21 8.09 17.67
CA ALA A 253 2.62 8.06 17.27
C ALA A 253 2.96 6.89 16.33
N PRO A 254 2.57 5.64 16.62
CA PRO A 254 2.72 4.53 15.67
C PRO A 254 2.08 4.76 14.31
N ALA A 255 0.85 5.29 14.27
CA ALA A 255 0.14 5.55 13.02
C ALA A 255 0.84 6.65 12.21
N ALA A 256 1.37 7.67 12.89
CA ALA A 256 2.14 8.73 12.27
C ALA A 256 3.45 8.20 11.65
N LEU A 257 4.17 7.30 12.33
CA LEU A 257 5.38 6.67 11.77
C LEU A 257 5.07 5.80 10.53
N LEU A 258 3.92 5.13 10.54
CA LEU A 258 3.45 4.30 9.43
C LEU A 258 2.59 5.06 8.42
N VAL A 259 2.54 6.40 8.46
CA VAL A 259 1.62 7.19 7.64
C VAL A 259 1.75 6.91 6.15
N LEU A 260 2.98 6.75 5.62
CA LEU A 260 3.19 6.47 4.20
C LEU A 260 2.69 5.08 3.79
N PRO A 261 3.12 3.96 4.44
CA PRO A 261 2.53 2.64 4.16
C PRO A 261 1.00 2.59 4.32
N ILE A 262 0.47 3.18 5.39
CA ILE A 262 -0.96 3.20 5.67
C ILE A 262 -1.70 4.00 4.60
N PHE A 263 -1.20 5.19 4.23
CA PHE A 263 -1.83 6.01 3.22
C PHE A 263 -1.81 5.35 1.83
N ASP A 264 -0.70 4.71 1.44
CA ASP A 264 -0.60 3.98 0.17
C ASP A 264 -1.64 2.85 0.07
N THR A 265 -1.78 2.07 1.15
CA THR A 265 -2.77 0.99 1.20
C THR A 265 -4.21 1.49 1.26
N LEU A 266 -4.48 2.51 2.08
CA LEU A 266 -5.80 3.13 2.13
C LEU A 266 -6.20 3.73 0.78
N ALA A 267 -5.28 4.43 0.11
CA ALA A 267 -5.52 4.98 -1.23
C ALA A 267 -5.86 3.87 -2.23
N ALA A 268 -5.14 2.74 -2.21
CA ALA A 268 -5.46 1.59 -3.04
C ALA A 268 -6.84 0.99 -2.72
N VAL A 269 -7.20 0.85 -1.44
CA VAL A 269 -8.51 0.34 -1.02
C VAL A 269 -9.64 1.28 -1.45
N VAL A 270 -9.48 2.59 -1.23
CA VAL A 270 -10.44 3.63 -1.64
C VAL A 270 -10.63 3.60 -3.15
N ARG A 271 -9.54 3.63 -3.92
CA ARG A 271 -9.57 3.54 -5.38
C ARG A 271 -10.32 2.30 -5.85
N ARG A 272 -10.02 1.12 -5.31
CA ARG A 272 -10.68 -0.14 -5.71
C ARG A 272 -12.17 -0.15 -5.36
N LYS A 273 -12.54 0.25 -4.13
CA LYS A 273 -13.94 0.28 -3.69
C LYS A 273 -14.78 1.27 -4.50
N LEU A 274 -14.28 2.48 -4.71
CA LEU A 274 -15.01 3.52 -5.43
C LEU A 274 -15.08 3.29 -6.94
N THR A 275 -14.20 2.45 -7.50
CA THR A 275 -14.23 2.02 -8.91
C THR A 275 -14.91 0.65 -9.12
N GLY A 276 -15.56 0.10 -8.09
CA GLY A 276 -16.28 -1.19 -8.18
C GLY A 276 -15.38 -2.41 -8.36
N ARG A 277 -14.06 -2.30 -8.17
CA ARG A 277 -13.11 -3.39 -8.32
C ARG A 277 -12.99 -4.20 -7.02
N SER A 278 -12.69 -5.49 -7.16
CA SER A 278 -12.35 -6.33 -6.00
C SER A 278 -11.12 -5.78 -5.26
N ILE A 279 -11.17 -5.79 -3.93
CA ILE A 279 -10.05 -5.38 -3.07
C ILE A 279 -8.82 -6.27 -3.31
N PHE A 280 -8.98 -7.51 -3.77
CA PHE A 280 -7.88 -8.44 -4.05
C PHE A 280 -7.30 -8.31 -5.47
N SER A 281 -7.81 -7.38 -6.28
CA SER A 281 -7.27 -7.14 -7.62
C SER A 281 -5.88 -6.49 -7.56
N THR A 282 -5.01 -6.82 -8.53
CA THR A 282 -3.69 -6.21 -8.64
C THR A 282 -3.78 -4.78 -9.10
N ASP A 283 -2.94 -3.93 -8.51
CA ASP A 283 -3.00 -2.48 -8.69
C ASP A 283 -1.59 -1.92 -8.93
N ARG A 284 -1.49 -0.94 -9.82
CA ARG A 284 -0.24 -0.24 -10.13
C ARG A 284 -0.27 1.22 -9.68
N GLY A 285 -1.34 1.67 -9.03
CA GLY A 285 -1.48 3.00 -8.47
C GLY A 285 -0.87 3.15 -7.08
N HIS A 286 0.26 2.48 -6.80
CA HIS A 286 1.01 2.65 -5.55
C HIS A 286 1.96 3.85 -5.65
N LEU A 287 2.27 4.46 -4.50
CA LEU A 287 3.05 5.69 -4.34
C LEU A 287 4.30 5.70 -5.23
N HIS A 288 5.10 4.64 -5.15
CA HIS A 288 6.35 4.53 -5.86
C HIS A 288 6.16 4.51 -7.39
N HIS A 289 5.12 3.83 -7.89
CA HIS A 289 4.78 3.83 -9.31
C HIS A 289 4.26 5.18 -9.79
N CYS A 290 3.53 5.91 -8.96
CA CYS A 290 3.06 7.26 -9.30
C CYS A 290 4.23 8.23 -9.40
N LEU A 291 5.16 8.20 -8.43
CA LEU A 291 6.35 9.05 -8.44
C LEU A 291 7.30 8.76 -9.61
N LEU A 292 7.53 7.48 -9.93
CA LEU A 292 8.34 7.09 -11.10
C LEU A 292 7.68 7.50 -12.42
N ARG A 293 6.34 7.37 -12.54
CA ARG A 293 5.58 7.82 -13.72
C ARG A 293 5.58 9.34 -13.86
N GLY A 294 5.67 10.08 -12.76
CA GLY A 294 5.88 11.53 -12.74
C GLY A 294 7.28 11.97 -13.20
N GLY A 295 8.15 11.04 -13.61
CA GLY A 295 9.48 11.34 -14.15
C GLY A 295 10.59 11.41 -13.09
N LEU A 296 10.31 11.09 -11.83
CA LEU A 296 11.36 11.01 -10.81
C LEU A 296 12.23 9.77 -11.02
N SER A 297 13.55 9.95 -10.91
CA SER A 297 14.49 8.82 -10.90
C SER A 297 14.39 8.05 -9.58
N ARG A 298 14.73 6.76 -9.59
CA ARG A 298 14.66 5.90 -8.38
C ARG A 298 15.35 6.51 -7.14
N PRO A 299 16.59 7.07 -7.23
CA PRO A 299 17.21 7.72 -6.08
C PRO A 299 16.44 8.95 -5.58
N ARG A 300 15.86 9.75 -6.49
CA ARG A 300 15.03 10.90 -6.10
C ARG A 300 13.75 10.46 -5.37
N VAL A 301 13.14 9.35 -5.79
CA VAL A 301 11.99 8.79 -5.07
C VAL A 301 12.38 8.35 -3.67
N LEU A 302 13.51 7.65 -3.50
CA LEU A 302 14.01 7.27 -2.18
C LEU A 302 14.25 8.48 -1.28
N LEU A 303 14.93 9.52 -1.79
CA LEU A 303 15.19 10.75 -1.04
C LEU A 303 13.91 11.48 -0.63
N LEU A 304 12.93 11.58 -1.53
CA LEU A 304 11.64 12.20 -1.26
C LEU A 304 10.89 11.43 -0.16
N VAL A 305 10.77 10.12 -0.32
CA VAL A 305 10.06 9.27 0.65
C VAL A 305 10.77 9.29 2.01
N ALA A 306 12.10 9.21 2.04
CA ALA A 306 12.88 9.33 3.26
C ALA A 306 12.65 10.69 3.95
N SER A 307 12.64 11.79 3.19
CA SER A 307 12.35 13.13 3.70
C SER A 307 10.96 13.21 4.34
N LEU A 308 9.94 12.64 3.69
CA LEU A 308 8.58 12.59 4.23
C LEU A 308 8.49 11.75 5.51
N CYS A 309 9.17 10.60 5.57
CA CYS A 309 9.29 9.82 6.81
C CYS A 309 9.95 10.62 7.93
N ILE A 310 11.03 11.34 7.62
CA ILE A 310 11.74 12.18 8.60
C ILE A 310 10.82 13.29 9.15
N VAL A 311 10.00 13.93 8.31
CA VAL A 311 9.00 14.91 8.77
C VAL A 311 8.01 14.27 9.76
N ALA A 312 7.51 13.07 9.46
CA ALA A 312 6.63 12.34 10.38
C ALA A 312 7.33 12.03 11.71
N VAL A 313 8.59 11.55 11.67
CA VAL A 313 9.41 11.28 12.86
C VAL A 313 9.61 12.53 13.70
N PHE A 314 9.93 13.68 13.11
CA PHE A 314 10.07 14.93 13.84
C PHE A 314 8.78 15.32 14.58
N GLY A 315 7.62 15.15 13.95
CA GLY A 315 6.34 15.41 14.63
C GLY A 315 6.05 14.45 15.78
N VAL A 316 6.46 13.18 15.65
CA VAL A 316 6.36 12.20 16.74
C VAL A 316 7.30 12.54 17.89
N LEU A 317 8.54 12.92 17.60
CA LEU A 317 9.49 13.36 18.65
C LEU A 317 9.02 14.65 19.33
N ALA A 318 8.51 15.62 18.57
CA ALA A 318 7.91 16.83 19.10
C ALA A 318 6.70 16.51 19.98
N SER A 319 5.87 15.56 19.56
CA SER A 319 4.72 15.09 20.33
C SER A 319 5.13 14.59 21.72
N ILE A 320 6.21 13.83 21.81
CA ILE A 320 6.75 13.34 23.08
C ILE A 320 7.34 14.50 23.90
N ALA A 321 8.16 15.35 23.27
CA ALA A 321 8.84 16.46 23.95
C ALA A 321 7.87 17.49 24.55
N TYR A 322 6.74 17.75 23.89
CA TYR A 322 5.72 18.69 24.34
C TYR A 322 4.53 18.02 25.03
N HIS A 323 4.56 16.70 25.23
CA HIS A 323 3.44 15.91 25.76
C HIS A 323 2.10 16.19 25.03
N ASN A 324 2.18 16.38 23.71
CA ASN A 324 1.04 16.75 22.88
C ASN A 324 0.94 15.82 21.66
N GLU A 325 0.05 14.84 21.75
CA GLU A 325 -0.22 13.84 20.71
C GLU A 325 -0.77 14.42 19.41
N ALA A 326 -1.39 15.61 19.47
CA ALA A 326 -1.87 16.29 18.29
C ALA A 326 -0.71 16.62 17.32
N LEU A 327 0.53 16.76 17.80
CA LEU A 327 1.70 17.00 16.96
C LEU A 327 2.06 15.79 16.07
N ALA A 328 1.89 14.56 16.57
CA ALA A 328 2.09 13.35 15.78
C ALA A 328 1.00 13.20 14.71
N VAL A 329 -0.26 13.47 15.07
CA VAL A 329 -1.37 13.48 14.11
C VAL A 329 -1.18 14.59 13.08
N ALA A 330 -0.80 15.79 13.52
CA ALA A 330 -0.56 16.93 12.64
C ALA A 330 0.57 16.66 11.65
N SER A 331 1.69 16.05 12.06
CA SER A 331 2.77 15.72 11.14
C SER A 331 2.36 14.67 10.11
N ALA A 332 1.60 13.66 10.53
CA ALA A 332 1.02 12.67 9.61
C ALA A 332 0.09 13.35 8.58
N LEU A 333 -0.78 14.26 9.04
CA LEU A 333 -1.65 15.04 8.17
C LEU A 333 -0.87 15.94 7.22
N VAL A 334 0.19 16.59 7.69
CA VAL A 334 1.08 17.41 6.85
C VAL A 334 1.69 16.57 5.73
N VAL A 335 2.18 15.36 6.02
CA VAL A 335 2.72 14.45 5.00
C VAL A 335 1.66 14.08 3.96
N VAL A 336 0.44 13.74 4.39
CA VAL A 336 -0.68 13.42 3.49
C VAL A 336 -1.07 14.63 2.65
N VAL A 337 -1.19 15.81 3.26
CA VAL A 337 -1.54 17.07 2.58
C VAL A 337 -0.47 17.43 1.55
N ILE A 338 0.81 17.32 1.88
CA ILE A 338 1.90 17.55 0.93
C ILE A 338 1.72 16.64 -0.29
N LEU A 339 1.52 15.33 -0.10
CA LEU A 339 1.35 14.38 -1.22
C LEU A 339 0.14 14.71 -2.10
N VAL A 340 -1.00 15.03 -1.47
CA VAL A 340 -2.27 15.29 -2.17
C VAL A 340 -2.26 16.66 -2.87
N ALA A 341 -1.79 17.71 -2.19
CA ALA A 341 -1.78 19.08 -2.70
C ALA A 341 -0.78 19.27 -3.84
N THR A 342 0.40 18.64 -3.74
CA THR A 342 1.41 18.65 -4.82
C THR A 342 1.08 17.69 -5.97
N ARG A 343 -0.03 16.95 -5.87
CA ARG A 343 -0.46 15.93 -6.83
C ARG A 343 0.56 14.81 -7.07
N LEU A 344 1.47 14.61 -6.13
CA LEU A 344 2.43 13.51 -6.17
C LEU A 344 1.75 12.16 -5.96
N PHE A 345 0.74 12.10 -5.07
CA PHE A 345 -0.01 10.89 -4.78
C PHE A 345 -1.34 11.17 -4.05
N GLY A 346 -2.37 10.34 -4.26
CA GLY A 346 -3.63 10.41 -3.51
C GLY A 346 -4.63 11.48 -3.98
N HIS A 347 -4.26 12.32 -4.96
CA HIS A 347 -5.14 13.39 -5.46
C HIS A 347 -6.41 12.86 -6.13
N ALA A 348 -6.28 11.81 -6.95
CA ALA A 348 -7.43 11.20 -7.62
C ALA A 348 -8.39 10.56 -6.60
N GLU A 349 -7.85 9.87 -5.60
CA GLU A 349 -8.61 9.23 -4.52
C GLU A 349 -9.34 10.28 -3.67
N PHE A 350 -8.67 11.39 -3.36
CA PHE A 350 -9.30 12.51 -2.66
C PHE A 350 -10.48 13.09 -3.45
N MET A 351 -10.31 13.31 -4.76
CA MET A 351 -11.39 13.81 -5.62
C MET A 351 -12.56 12.82 -5.70
N LEU A 352 -12.29 11.51 -5.79
CA LEU A 352 -13.31 10.46 -5.75
C LEU A 352 -14.10 10.47 -4.43
N LEU A 353 -13.42 10.66 -3.30
CA LEU A 353 -14.06 10.77 -1.98
C LEU A 353 -14.94 12.02 -1.88
N VAL A 354 -14.45 13.18 -2.32
CA VAL A 354 -15.22 14.43 -2.32
C VAL A 354 -16.47 14.30 -3.19
N GLN A 355 -16.36 13.68 -4.35
CA GLN A 355 -17.51 13.44 -5.24
C GLN A 355 -18.53 12.49 -4.62
N SER A 356 -18.06 11.40 -4.01
CA SER A 356 -18.91 10.42 -3.31
C SER A 356 -19.64 11.06 -2.13
N ALA A 357 -18.94 11.87 -1.33
CA ALA A 357 -19.52 12.61 -0.21
C ALA A 357 -20.57 13.63 -0.68
N ARG A 358 -20.29 14.38 -1.76
CA ARG A 358 -21.25 15.31 -2.37
C ARG A 358 -22.47 14.60 -2.94
N ALA A 359 -22.33 13.38 -3.44
CA ALA A 359 -23.44 12.59 -3.94
C ALA A 359 -24.33 12.07 -2.80
N LEU A 360 -23.71 11.63 -1.69
CA LEU A 360 -24.40 11.20 -0.49
C LEU A 360 -25.13 12.37 0.19
N SER A 361 -24.47 13.52 0.37
CA SER A 361 -25.08 14.69 1.00
C SER A 361 -26.30 15.19 0.23
N ARG A 362 -26.21 15.24 -1.10
CA ARG A 362 -27.36 15.57 -1.97
C ARG A 362 -28.49 14.56 -1.86
N SER A 363 -28.19 13.28 -1.66
CA SER A 363 -29.20 12.23 -1.47
C SER A 363 -29.90 12.32 -0.11
N VAL A 364 -29.21 12.78 0.92
CA VAL A 364 -29.74 12.90 2.30
C VAL A 364 -30.53 14.20 2.49
N LEU A 365 -30.07 15.30 1.90
CA LEU A 365 -30.72 16.61 2.00
C LEU A 365 -31.95 16.78 1.09
N GLY A 366 -32.47 15.71 0.49
CA GLY A 366 -33.68 15.75 -0.35
C GLY A 366 -33.53 16.58 -1.64
N GLY A 367 -32.30 16.92 -2.03
CA GLY A 367 -32.04 17.65 -3.26
C GLY A 367 -32.28 16.75 -4.46
N ALA A 368 -33.51 16.76 -4.99
CA ALA A 368 -33.77 16.25 -6.32
C ALA A 368 -32.84 16.99 -7.29
N PRO A 369 -31.99 16.28 -8.06
CA PRO A 369 -31.13 16.94 -9.03
C PRO A 369 -32.03 17.67 -10.05
N PRO A 370 -31.71 18.91 -10.47
CA PRO A 370 -32.58 19.72 -11.34
C PRO A 370 -32.86 19.07 -12.72
N CYS A 371 -32.12 18.03 -13.05
CA CYS A 371 -32.29 17.14 -14.18
C CYS A 371 -31.43 15.89 -13.83
N GLY A 372 -31.76 14.68 -14.31
CA GLY A 372 -31.19 13.41 -13.86
C GLY A 372 -29.68 13.39 -13.51
N LYS A 373 -29.28 12.61 -12.51
CA LYS A 373 -27.90 12.60 -11.98
C LYS A 373 -26.91 12.27 -13.10
N ARG A 374 -26.20 13.29 -13.61
CA ARG A 374 -25.04 13.14 -14.51
C ARG A 374 -23.78 13.29 -13.66
N LEU A 375 -23.09 12.17 -13.43
CA LEU A 375 -21.78 12.11 -12.80
C LEU A 375 -20.76 11.92 -13.92
N GLU A 376 -19.80 12.83 -14.04
CA GLU A 376 -18.71 12.75 -15.00
C GLU A 376 -17.39 12.94 -14.26
N VAL A 377 -16.49 11.97 -14.37
CA VAL A 377 -15.19 11.95 -13.69
C VAL A 377 -14.12 11.49 -14.67
N ARG A 378 -13.34 12.45 -15.15
CA ARG A 378 -12.12 12.16 -15.91
C ARG A 378 -11.00 11.83 -14.92
N LEU A 379 -10.47 10.61 -14.97
CA LEU A 379 -9.40 10.15 -14.08
C LEU A 379 -8.02 10.31 -14.73
N GLN A 380 -7.89 10.10 -16.05
CA GLN A 380 -6.63 10.17 -16.80
C GLN A 380 -6.85 10.27 -18.33
N GLY A 381 -5.92 10.86 -19.07
CA GLY A 381 -5.84 10.79 -20.55
C GLY A 381 -6.24 12.06 -21.30
N THR A 382 -6.01 12.11 -22.62
CA THR A 382 -6.21 13.27 -23.52
C THR A 382 -7.44 13.15 -24.42
N ALA A 383 -7.95 11.95 -24.65
CA ALA A 383 -9.08 11.72 -25.55
C ALA A 383 -10.40 12.36 -25.05
N GLU A 384 -11.26 12.76 -25.99
CA GLU A 384 -12.52 13.47 -25.74
C GLU A 384 -13.67 12.53 -25.34
N TRP A 385 -13.46 11.74 -24.28
CA TRP A 385 -14.49 10.84 -23.75
C TRP A 385 -15.79 11.54 -23.33
N GLY A 386 -15.72 12.85 -23.04
CA GLY A 386 -16.89 13.69 -22.75
C GLY A 386 -17.87 13.83 -23.92
N GLU A 387 -17.38 13.77 -25.17
CA GLU A 387 -18.26 13.82 -26.35
C GLU A 387 -19.02 12.49 -26.51
N LEU A 388 -18.31 11.36 -26.40
CA LEU A 388 -18.93 10.03 -26.35
C LEU A 388 -19.96 9.96 -25.20
N TRP A 389 -19.60 10.48 -24.02
CA TRP A 389 -20.50 10.50 -22.87
C TRP A 389 -21.77 11.30 -23.15
N THR A 390 -21.66 12.47 -23.78
CA THR A 390 -22.81 13.30 -24.15
C THR A 390 -23.74 12.57 -25.13
N ARG A 391 -23.18 11.94 -26.16
CA ARG A 391 -23.95 11.15 -27.13
C ARG A 391 -24.64 9.95 -26.47
N LEU A 392 -23.97 9.28 -25.53
CA LEU A 392 -24.56 8.17 -24.76
C LEU A 392 -25.71 8.65 -23.88
N THR A 393 -25.59 9.80 -23.20
CA THR A 393 -26.66 10.34 -22.36
C THR A 393 -27.87 10.81 -23.17
N ASP A 394 -27.66 11.41 -24.34
CA ASP A 394 -28.75 11.81 -25.25
C ASP A 394 -29.48 10.61 -25.85
N CYS A 395 -28.73 9.54 -26.16
CA CYS A 395 -29.30 8.27 -26.58
C CYS A 395 -30.13 7.63 -25.43
N ALA A 396 -29.60 7.64 -24.21
CA ALA A 396 -30.27 7.11 -23.03
C ALA A 396 -31.59 7.82 -22.71
N GLY A 397 -31.64 9.14 -22.90
CA GLY A 397 -32.85 9.93 -22.75
C GLY A 397 -33.98 9.49 -23.70
N ARG A 398 -33.63 9.24 -24.97
CA ARG A 398 -34.56 8.78 -26.02
C ARG A 398 -35.04 7.34 -25.82
N LEU A 399 -34.15 6.44 -25.41
CA LEU A 399 -34.42 5.01 -25.27
C LEU A 399 -35.05 4.63 -23.92
N ASN A 400 -35.51 5.63 -23.15
CA ASN A 400 -36.20 5.45 -21.88
C ASN A 400 -35.41 4.60 -20.87
N LEU A 401 -34.08 4.77 -20.84
CA LEU A 401 -33.20 4.00 -19.96
C LEU A 401 -33.24 4.53 -18.52
N ARG A 402 -33.01 3.63 -17.55
CA ARG A 402 -32.94 3.97 -16.12
C ARG A 402 -31.54 4.41 -15.72
N THR A 403 -30.51 3.66 -16.11
CA THR A 403 -29.12 3.98 -15.82
C THR A 403 -28.20 3.66 -17.00
N VAL A 404 -27.16 4.47 -17.16
CA VAL A 404 -26.04 4.26 -18.08
C VAL A 404 -24.76 4.57 -17.32
N ALA A 405 -23.76 3.70 -17.40
CA ALA A 405 -22.43 3.92 -16.83
C ALA A 405 -21.38 3.62 -17.89
N LEU A 406 -20.47 4.56 -18.12
CA LEU A 406 -19.31 4.42 -18.99
C LEU A 406 -18.06 4.26 -18.11
N ASP A 407 -17.40 3.12 -18.24
CA ASP A 407 -16.18 2.77 -17.54
C ASP A 407 -15.06 2.55 -18.56
N VAL A 408 -14.20 3.54 -18.76
CA VAL A 408 -13.00 3.45 -19.59
C VAL A 408 -11.78 3.27 -18.71
N ASN A 409 -11.01 2.23 -19.01
CA ASN A 409 -9.75 1.92 -18.35
C ASN A 409 -8.81 1.30 -19.38
N ALA A 410 -8.04 2.15 -20.07
CA ALA A 410 -7.01 1.76 -21.03
C ALA A 410 -5.62 2.23 -20.54
N PRO A 411 -4.99 1.51 -19.60
CA PRO A 411 -3.72 1.91 -19.02
C PRO A 411 -2.59 1.98 -20.06
N ALA A 412 -2.63 1.13 -21.08
CA ALA A 412 -1.65 1.11 -22.17
C ALA A 412 -1.64 2.41 -22.99
N HIS A 413 -2.76 3.13 -23.00
CA HIS A 413 -2.94 4.38 -23.74
C HIS A 413 -3.08 5.60 -22.80
N HIS A 414 -2.87 5.42 -21.50
CA HIS A 414 -2.99 6.47 -20.47
C HIS A 414 -4.40 7.06 -20.33
N GLU A 415 -5.44 6.33 -20.73
CA GLU A 415 -6.84 6.79 -20.65
C GLU A 415 -7.59 6.11 -19.49
N ALA A 416 -8.23 6.91 -18.66
CA ALA A 416 -9.15 6.44 -17.61
C ALA A 416 -10.29 7.44 -17.44
N TYR A 417 -11.52 7.01 -17.69
CA TYR A 417 -12.68 7.88 -17.67
C TYR A 417 -13.87 7.12 -17.08
N HIS A 418 -14.55 7.72 -16.11
CA HIS A 418 -15.72 7.12 -15.48
C HIS A 418 -16.87 8.11 -15.51
N ALA A 419 -18.01 7.70 -16.03
CA ALA A 419 -19.20 8.53 -16.04
C ALA A 419 -20.46 7.69 -15.79
N ARG A 420 -21.44 8.27 -15.11
CA ARG A 420 -22.70 7.61 -14.77
C ARG A 420 -23.86 8.56 -14.90
N TRP A 421 -24.93 8.09 -15.53
CA TRP A 421 -26.18 8.78 -15.72
C TRP A 421 -27.30 7.92 -15.17
N SER A 422 -28.24 8.54 -14.46
CA SER A 422 -29.44 7.88 -14.00
C SER A 422 -30.64 8.81 -14.04
N ARG A 423 -31.78 8.30 -14.50
CA ARG A 423 -33.05 9.02 -14.49
C ARG A 423 -33.56 9.19 -13.03
N PRO A 424 -34.09 10.37 -12.65
CA PRO A 424 -34.65 10.58 -11.32
C PRO A 424 -35.95 9.78 -11.16
N MET A 425 -36.21 9.31 -9.95
CA MET A 425 -37.38 8.49 -9.61
C MET A 425 -38.57 9.43 -9.34
N GLU A 426 -39.61 9.39 -10.18
CA GLU A 426 -40.71 10.37 -10.08
C GLU A 426 -41.84 9.96 -9.13
N THR A 427 -41.90 8.71 -8.64
CA THR A 427 -42.91 8.32 -7.64
C THR A 427 -42.52 7.09 -6.81
N ARG A 428 -43.03 7.03 -5.57
CA ARG A 428 -42.89 5.90 -4.64
C ARG A 428 -43.80 4.74 -5.10
N GLY A 429 -43.44 4.10 -6.21
CA GLY A 429 -44.22 3.00 -6.82
C GLY A 429 -43.67 2.40 -8.12
N GLU A 430 -42.55 2.89 -8.66
CA GLU A 430 -42.00 2.36 -9.93
C GLU A 430 -41.47 0.91 -9.81
N GLU A 431 -41.85 0.10 -10.79
CA GLU A 431 -41.51 -1.32 -10.96
C GLU A 431 -39.99 -1.61 -11.01
N PRO A 432 -39.57 -2.84 -10.67
CA PRO A 432 -38.16 -3.23 -10.64
C PRO A 432 -37.49 -3.10 -12.02
N VAL A 433 -36.17 -2.90 -12.02
CA VAL A 433 -35.34 -2.95 -13.24
C VAL A 433 -35.59 -4.28 -13.95
N CYS A 434 -36.12 -4.24 -15.17
CA CYS A 434 -36.47 -5.47 -15.90
C CYS A 434 -35.28 -6.09 -16.62
N TRP A 435 -34.27 -5.29 -17.01
CA TRP A 435 -33.11 -5.80 -17.74
C TRP A 435 -31.87 -4.93 -17.55
N SER A 436 -30.70 -5.57 -17.67
CA SER A 436 -29.39 -4.91 -17.72
C SER A 436 -28.52 -5.55 -18.79
N ALA A 437 -27.69 -4.75 -19.44
CA ALA A 437 -26.75 -5.20 -20.44
C ALA A 437 -25.40 -4.50 -20.29
N VAL A 438 -24.35 -5.18 -20.73
CA VAL A 438 -22.98 -4.65 -20.77
C VAL A 438 -22.51 -4.69 -22.21
N LEU A 439 -22.15 -3.52 -22.75
CA LEU A 439 -21.53 -3.34 -24.06
C LEU A 439 -20.04 -3.15 -23.83
N LEU A 440 -19.20 -3.93 -24.50
CA LEU A 440 -17.76 -3.76 -24.43
C LEU A 440 -17.35 -2.62 -25.35
N LEU A 441 -16.45 -1.75 -24.88
CA LEU A 441 -15.89 -0.68 -25.69
C LEU A 441 -14.52 -1.09 -26.21
N THR A 442 -14.33 -1.06 -27.53
CA THR A 442 -13.07 -1.38 -28.19
C THR A 442 -12.44 -0.15 -28.84
N ALA A 443 -11.17 0.11 -28.55
CA ALA A 443 -10.41 1.16 -29.22
C ALA A 443 -8.98 0.67 -29.44
N TRP A 444 -8.36 1.11 -30.53
CA TRP A 444 -7.02 0.65 -30.94
C TRP A 444 -6.88 -0.88 -31.04
N GLY A 445 -7.96 -1.58 -31.42
CA GLY A 445 -7.98 -3.04 -31.53
C GLY A 445 -7.89 -3.79 -30.18
N GLN A 446 -8.18 -3.12 -29.06
CA GLN A 446 -8.23 -3.69 -27.72
C GLN A 446 -9.51 -3.28 -26.99
N THR A 447 -10.01 -4.10 -26.06
CA THR A 447 -11.09 -3.68 -25.15
C THR A 447 -10.56 -2.67 -24.15
N VAL A 448 -11.06 -1.44 -24.22
CA VAL A 448 -10.61 -0.29 -23.42
C VAL A 448 -11.58 0.07 -22.30
N GLY A 449 -12.79 -0.49 -22.30
CA GLY A 449 -13.81 -0.16 -21.33
C GLY A 449 -15.10 -0.94 -21.51
N GLN A 450 -16.12 -0.57 -20.76
CA GLN A 450 -17.47 -1.10 -20.87
C GLN A 450 -18.53 -0.02 -20.62
N VAL A 451 -19.66 -0.15 -21.29
CA VAL A 451 -20.87 0.63 -21.05
C VAL A 451 -21.91 -0.28 -20.42
N THR A 452 -22.27 -0.03 -19.17
CA THR A 452 -23.33 -0.75 -18.46
C THR A 452 -24.63 0.02 -18.55
N VAL A 453 -25.70 -0.62 -19.00
CA VAL A 453 -27.03 0.00 -19.11
C VAL A 453 -28.10 -0.83 -18.40
N SER A 454 -29.15 -0.15 -17.95
CA SER A 454 -30.34 -0.79 -17.39
C SER A 454 -31.60 -0.05 -17.84
N GLY A 455 -32.64 -0.78 -18.22
CA GLY A 455 -33.90 -0.21 -18.71
C GLY A 455 -35.11 -0.55 -17.84
N LEU A 456 -36.17 0.22 -18.05
CA LEU A 456 -37.52 -0.02 -17.52
C LEU A 456 -38.33 -0.88 -18.51
N PRO A 457 -39.42 -1.51 -18.07
CA PRO A 457 -40.36 -2.14 -18.97
C PRO A 457 -41.06 -1.07 -19.80
N ASP A 458 -40.77 -1.04 -21.09
CA ASP A 458 -41.56 -0.38 -22.10
C ASP A 458 -41.77 -1.34 -23.25
N GLY A 459 -42.84 -1.15 -24.01
CA GLY A 459 -43.24 -2.07 -25.09
C GLY A 459 -42.24 -2.21 -26.25
N GLU A 460 -41.04 -1.63 -26.13
CA GLU A 460 -39.99 -1.71 -27.13
C GLU A 460 -39.04 -2.91 -26.89
N PRO A 461 -38.65 -3.65 -27.94
CA PRO A 461 -37.70 -4.75 -27.80
C PRO A 461 -36.33 -4.28 -27.31
N VAL A 462 -35.81 -4.93 -26.26
CA VAL A 462 -34.48 -4.64 -25.66
C VAL A 462 -33.36 -4.61 -26.71
N TRP A 463 -33.40 -5.51 -27.70
CA TRP A 463 -32.37 -5.60 -28.74
C TRP A 463 -32.28 -4.34 -29.62
N GLN A 464 -33.40 -3.63 -29.86
CA GLN A 464 -33.39 -2.38 -30.65
C GLN A 464 -32.66 -1.27 -29.89
N LYS A 465 -32.84 -1.22 -28.57
CA LYS A 465 -32.17 -0.28 -27.68
C LYS A 465 -30.67 -0.56 -27.60
N LEU A 466 -30.30 -1.83 -27.49
CA LEU A 466 -28.90 -2.24 -27.52
C LEU A 466 -28.25 -1.94 -28.87
N ALA A 467 -28.94 -2.15 -29.98
CA ALA A 467 -28.45 -1.80 -31.32
C ALA A 467 -28.25 -0.28 -31.49
N ALA A 468 -29.14 0.54 -30.92
CA ALA A 468 -29.01 1.99 -30.94
C ALA A 468 -27.83 2.50 -30.11
N LEU A 469 -27.60 1.91 -28.92
CA LEU A 469 -26.42 2.19 -28.10
C LEU A 469 -25.13 1.70 -28.78
N GLY A 470 -25.17 0.53 -29.41
CA GLY A 470 -24.07 -0.03 -30.19
C GLY A 470 -23.59 0.91 -31.30
N ARG A 471 -24.52 1.53 -32.05
CA ARG A 471 -24.17 2.53 -33.06
C ARG A 471 -23.43 3.75 -32.50
N VAL A 472 -23.77 4.16 -31.26
CA VAL A 472 -23.08 5.29 -30.59
C VAL A 472 -21.68 4.89 -30.14
N THR A 473 -21.52 3.67 -29.63
CA THR A 473 -20.19 3.14 -29.28
C THR A 473 -19.35 2.97 -30.54
N ASP A 474 -19.82 2.28 -31.57
CA ASP A 474 -19.08 2.02 -32.82
C ASP A 474 -18.58 3.31 -33.50
N ALA A 475 -19.42 4.35 -33.52
CA ALA A 475 -19.04 5.65 -34.06
C ALA A 475 -17.89 6.29 -33.28
N ALA A 476 -17.88 6.17 -31.95
CA ALA A 476 -16.79 6.66 -31.12
C ALA A 476 -15.54 5.79 -31.22
N GLU A 477 -15.69 4.47 -31.34
CA GLU A 477 -14.58 3.53 -31.55
C GLU A 477 -13.82 3.87 -32.85
N THR A 478 -14.55 4.27 -33.90
CA THR A 478 -13.99 4.73 -35.17
C THR A 478 -13.19 6.02 -35.00
N VAL A 479 -13.75 7.03 -34.32
CA VAL A 479 -13.06 8.31 -34.03
C VAL A 479 -11.81 8.09 -33.15
N LEU A 480 -11.89 7.20 -32.16
CA LEU A 480 -10.76 6.86 -31.29
C LEU A 480 -9.68 6.05 -32.01
N ALA A 481 -10.05 5.26 -33.02
CA ALA A 481 -9.10 4.57 -33.88
C ALA A 481 -8.33 5.53 -34.79
N GLU A 482 -8.96 6.65 -35.21
CA GLU A 482 -8.35 7.71 -36.04
C GLU A 482 -7.53 8.72 -35.23
N ALA A 483 -7.88 8.96 -33.96
CA ALA A 483 -7.10 9.79 -33.05
C ALA A 483 -5.70 9.19 -32.84
N ALA A 484 -4.66 10.00 -33.12
CA ALA A 484 -3.27 9.58 -33.24
C ALA A 484 -2.84 8.57 -32.15
N ARG A 485 -2.27 7.44 -32.58
CA ARG A 485 -1.56 6.49 -31.69
C ARG A 485 -0.58 7.31 -30.83
N PRO A 486 -0.69 7.34 -29.49
CA PRO A 486 0.41 7.85 -28.69
C PRO A 486 1.66 7.05 -29.07
N PRO A 487 2.83 7.68 -29.22
CA PRO A 487 4.02 6.98 -29.69
C PRO A 487 4.24 5.79 -28.77
N VAL A 488 4.20 4.60 -29.36
CA VAL A 488 4.79 3.42 -28.75
C VAL A 488 6.25 3.83 -28.52
N THR A 489 6.63 4.03 -27.27
CA THR A 489 8.05 4.02 -26.92
C THR A 489 8.53 2.60 -27.17
N VAL A 490 8.88 2.34 -28.42
CA VAL A 490 9.67 1.19 -28.81
C VAL A 490 10.94 1.32 -27.95
N PRO A 491 11.26 0.35 -27.08
CA PRO A 491 12.57 0.35 -26.46
C PRO A 491 13.58 0.35 -27.60
N ALA A 492 14.49 1.32 -27.58
CA ALA A 492 15.48 1.55 -28.63
C ALA A 492 15.96 0.21 -29.19
N ALA A 493 15.50 -0.09 -30.41
CA ALA A 493 16.02 -1.21 -31.16
C ALA A 493 17.50 -0.91 -31.41
N THR A 494 18.32 -1.83 -30.91
CA THR A 494 19.65 -2.19 -31.41
C THR A 494 19.99 -1.59 -32.78
N VAL A 495 20.90 -0.62 -32.77
CA VAL A 495 21.78 -0.20 -33.86
C VAL A 495 23.15 -0.10 -33.17
N ALA A 496 24.23 -0.77 -33.54
CA ALA A 496 24.63 -1.39 -34.79
C ALA A 496 25.54 -2.60 -34.53
N GLU A 497 25.40 -3.63 -35.37
CA GLU A 497 26.51 -4.46 -35.81
C GLU A 497 26.67 -4.23 -37.33
N THR A 498 27.91 -4.32 -37.80
CA THR A 498 28.43 -4.23 -39.19
C THR A 498 28.78 -2.84 -39.73
N VAL A 499 30.07 -2.45 -39.59
CA VAL A 499 30.99 -2.21 -40.73
C VAL A 499 32.40 -2.65 -40.32
N SER A 500 33.01 -3.46 -41.18
CA SER A 500 34.37 -4.00 -41.19
C SER A 500 35.47 -2.95 -41.35
N ALA A 501 36.56 -3.10 -40.60
CA ALA A 501 37.97 -3.05 -41.05
C ALA A 501 38.89 -3.48 -39.90
#